data_AF-A0A485A2A1-F1
#
_entry.id   AF-A0A485A2A1-F1
#
_cell.length_a   1.000
_cell.length_b   1.000
_cell.length_c   1.000
_cell.angle_alpha   90.00
_cell.angle_beta   90.00
_cell.angle_gamma   90.00
#
_symmetry.space_group_name_H-M   'P 1'
#
loop_
_entity.id
_entity.type
_entity.pdbx_description
1 polymer ?
#
loop_
_entity_poly.entity_id
_entity_poly.type
_entity_poly.pdbx_seq_one_letter_code
_entity_poly.pdbx_strand_id
1 'polypeptide(L)'
;MALDPDVTAGFTPQPSAMEQSSQAELNAQAKTLLQAAGYGPNRPLKLTLLYNTSENHQKIAIAVASMWKKNLGVDVKLQNQEWKTYIDSRNTGNFDVIRASWVGDYNEPVDLPVAADLNQYR
;
A
#
# COMPACT_ATOMS: atom_id res chain seq x y z
N MET A 1 12.02 -6.84 1.68
CA MET A 1 12.81 -6.44 0.50
C MET A 1 12.39 -5.02 0.20
N ALA A 2 13.12 -4.04 0.76
CA ALA A 2 12.88 -2.62 0.51
C ALA A 2 13.29 -2.30 -0.93
N LEU A 3 12.52 -1.46 -1.61
CA LEU A 3 12.74 -1.05 -3.01
C LEU A 3 13.45 0.30 -3.11
N ASP A 4 14.22 0.68 -2.09
CA ASP A 4 15.10 1.83 -2.17
C ASP A 4 16.46 1.36 -2.73
N PRO A 5 16.99 2.00 -3.79
CA PRO A 5 18.36 1.73 -4.22
C PRO A 5 19.30 2.05 -3.05
N ASP A 6 20.03 1.04 -2.62
CA ASP A 6 20.88 0.98 -1.41
C ASP A 6 22.10 1.93 -1.42
N VAL A 7 22.17 2.94 -2.29
CA VAL A 7 23.29 3.89 -2.31
C VAL A 7 22.95 5.18 -3.08
N THR A 8 22.31 6.13 -2.39
CA THR A 8 22.65 7.55 -2.62
C THR A 8 23.94 7.83 -1.83
N ALA A 9 24.90 8.53 -2.42
CA ALA A 9 26.29 8.64 -1.97
C ALA A 9 26.47 8.77 -0.44
N GLY A 10 26.86 7.68 0.22
CA GLY A 10 27.20 7.67 1.66
C GLY A 10 26.00 7.74 2.63
N PHE A 11 24.76 7.62 2.16
CA PHE A 11 23.59 7.59 3.02
C PHE A 11 23.45 6.22 3.70
N THR A 12 23.52 6.18 5.02
CA THR A 12 23.18 4.99 5.82
C THR A 12 21.80 5.20 6.43
N PRO A 13 20.74 4.54 5.92
CA PRO A 13 19.42 4.68 6.50
C PRO A 13 19.42 4.15 7.93
N GLN A 14 18.87 4.94 8.87
CA GLN A 14 18.58 4.44 10.21
C GLN A 14 17.34 3.55 10.14
N PRO A 15 17.39 2.30 10.64
CA PRO A 15 16.23 1.41 10.61
C PRO A 15 15.07 2.05 11.39
N SER A 16 13.93 2.21 10.72
CA SER A 16 12.68 2.64 11.33
C SER A 16 12.21 1.65 12.39
N ALA A 17 11.36 2.10 13.31
CA ALA A 17 10.72 1.23 14.31
C ALA A 17 9.92 0.08 13.66
N MET A 18 9.41 0.30 12.45
CA MET A 18 8.72 -0.73 11.66
C MET A 18 9.68 -1.81 11.16
N GLU A 19 10.88 -1.42 10.72
CA GLU A 19 11.90 -2.37 10.24
C GLU A 19 12.49 -3.21 11.37
N GLN A 20 12.45 -2.71 12.60
CA GLN A 20 12.92 -3.42 13.79
C GLN A 20 11.86 -4.34 14.43
N SER A 21 10.58 -4.17 14.07
CA SER A 21 9.48 -4.95 14.63
C SER A 21 9.27 -6.27 13.89
N SER A 22 8.82 -7.31 14.59
CA SER A 22 8.39 -8.56 13.94
C SER A 22 7.09 -8.36 13.16
N GLN A 23 6.86 -9.17 12.13
CA GLN A 23 5.60 -9.15 11.38
C GLN A 23 4.38 -9.43 12.27
N ALA A 24 4.54 -10.22 13.33
CA ALA A 24 3.49 -10.51 14.29
C ALA A 24 3.09 -9.26 15.10
N GLU A 25 4.08 -8.48 15.56
CA GLU A 25 3.84 -7.22 16.26
C GLU A 25 3.19 -6.18 15.36
N LEU A 26 3.67 -6.04 14.11
CA LEU A 26 3.05 -5.15 13.12
C LEU A 26 1.59 -5.53 12.84
N ASN A 27 1.29 -6.82 12.72
CA ASN A 27 -0.09 -7.30 12.55
C ASN A 27 -0.97 -7.00 13.77
N ALA A 28 -0.42 -7.11 14.98
CA ALA A 28 -1.14 -6.79 16.21
C ALA A 28 -1.47 -5.29 16.28
N GLN A 29 -0.49 -4.44 16.00
CA GLN A 29 -0.67 -2.98 15.95
C GLN A 29 -1.72 -2.58 14.89
N ALA A 30 -1.64 -3.17 13.69
CA ALA A 30 -2.61 -2.91 12.63
C ALA A 30 -4.05 -3.30 13.03
N LYS A 31 -4.23 -4.43 13.73
CA LYS A 31 -5.56 -4.80 14.28
C LYS A 31 -6.07 -3.80 15.31
N THR A 32 -5.21 -3.34 16.22
CA THR A 32 -5.57 -2.33 17.23
C THR A 32 -6.03 -1.03 16.57
N LEU A 33 -5.33 -0.59 15.52
CA LEU A 33 -5.71 0.62 14.76
C LEU A 33 -7.05 0.44 14.03
N LEU A 34 -7.30 -0.72 13.41
CA LEU A 34 -8.58 -1.03 12.77
C LEU A 34 -9.74 -1.03 13.78
N GLN A 35 -9.52 -1.59 14.97
CA GLN A 35 -10.49 -1.58 16.07
C GLN A 35 -10.78 -0.16 16.57
N ALA A 36 -9.73 0.66 16.76
CA ALA A 36 -9.89 2.06 17.13
C ALA A 36 -10.66 2.86 16.07
N ALA A 37 -10.52 2.51 14.80
CA ALA A 37 -11.30 3.07 13.69
C ALA A 37 -12.74 2.50 13.59
N GLY A 38 -13.14 1.59 14.48
CA GLY A 38 -14.48 1.02 14.55
C GLY A 38 -14.72 -0.21 13.67
N TYR A 39 -13.65 -0.81 13.12
CA TYR A 39 -13.71 -2.05 12.34
C TYR A 39 -13.32 -3.26 13.20
N GLY A 40 -14.02 -4.37 13.01
CA GLY A 40 -13.78 -5.58 13.78
C GLY A 40 -14.54 -6.78 13.23
N PRO A 41 -14.58 -7.92 13.96
CA PRO A 41 -15.19 -9.16 13.46
C PRO A 41 -16.66 -8.99 13.02
N ASN A 42 -17.41 -8.12 13.71
CA ASN A 42 -18.83 -7.86 13.42
C ASN A 42 -19.05 -6.75 12.38
N ARG A 43 -18.00 -5.99 12.06
CA ARG A 43 -18.01 -4.90 11.09
C ARG A 43 -16.69 -4.91 10.33
N PRO A 44 -16.47 -5.88 9.43
CA PRO A 44 -15.22 -5.96 8.68
C PRO A 44 -15.06 -4.75 7.79
N LEU A 45 -13.82 -4.25 7.67
CA LEU A 45 -13.48 -3.25 6.67
C LEU A 45 -13.65 -3.87 5.28
N LYS A 46 -14.42 -3.22 4.41
CA LYS A 46 -14.65 -3.65 3.03
C LYS A 46 -14.01 -2.65 2.09
N LEU A 47 -13.17 -3.13 1.19
CA LEU A 47 -12.37 -2.31 0.27
C LEU A 47 -12.43 -2.89 -1.14
N THR A 48 -12.25 -2.04 -2.14
CA THR A 48 -11.91 -2.46 -3.50
C THR A 48 -10.44 -2.18 -3.79
N LEU A 49 -9.69 -3.24 -4.16
CA LEU A 49 -8.33 -3.12 -4.66
C LEU A 49 -8.36 -3.09 -6.19
N LEU A 50 -8.10 -1.90 -6.73
CA LEU A 50 -8.00 -1.64 -8.15
C LEU A 50 -6.59 -1.93 -8.68
N TYR A 51 -6.49 -2.64 -9.79
CA TYR A 51 -5.25 -2.86 -10.51
C TYR A 51 -5.46 -2.78 -12.03
N ASN A 52 -4.43 -2.45 -12.79
CA ASN A 52 -4.50 -2.53 -14.24
C ASN A 52 -4.34 -3.98 -14.72
N THR A 53 -5.07 -4.35 -15.76
CA THR A 53 -5.11 -5.72 -16.31
C THR A 53 -3.71 -6.24 -16.64
N SER A 54 -3.28 -7.25 -15.87
CA SER A 54 -2.00 -7.96 -16.00
C SER A 54 -2.06 -9.19 -15.11
N GLU A 55 -1.60 -10.35 -15.61
CA GLU A 55 -1.57 -11.58 -14.81
C GLU A 55 -0.69 -11.44 -13.56
N ASN A 56 0.43 -10.73 -13.69
CA ASN A 56 1.33 -10.49 -12.56
C ASN A 56 0.67 -9.62 -11.50
N HIS A 57 -0.03 -8.56 -11.90
CA HIS A 57 -0.74 -7.70 -10.95
C HIS A 57 -1.91 -8.44 -10.30
N GLN A 58 -2.61 -9.29 -11.03
CA GLN A 58 -3.68 -10.12 -10.48
C GLN A 58 -3.13 -11.08 -9.41
N LYS A 59 -2.02 -11.78 -9.66
CA LYS A 59 -1.38 -12.67 -8.67
C LYS A 59 -0.99 -11.92 -7.40
N ILE A 60 -0.40 -10.74 -7.55
CA ILE A 60 -0.02 -9.88 -6.41
C ILE A 60 -1.28 -9.42 -5.65
N ALA A 61 -2.32 -8.96 -6.36
CA ALA A 61 -3.55 -8.50 -5.73
C ALA A 61 -4.27 -9.62 -4.94
N ILE A 62 -4.28 -10.85 -5.46
CA ILE A 62 -4.80 -12.03 -4.76
C ILE A 62 -3.99 -12.32 -3.49
N ALA A 63 -2.65 -12.30 -3.58
CA ALA A 63 -1.80 -12.53 -2.42
C ALA A 63 -2.02 -11.47 -1.33
N VAL A 64 -2.08 -10.19 -1.70
CA VAL A 64 -2.34 -9.07 -0.78
C VAL A 64 -3.72 -9.21 -0.14
N ALA A 65 -4.77 -9.48 -0.93
CA ALA A 65 -6.12 -9.70 -0.41
C ALA A 65 -6.17 -10.88 0.58
N SER A 66 -5.47 -11.98 0.28
CA SER A 66 -5.36 -13.14 1.16
C SER A 66 -4.63 -12.80 2.47
N MET A 67 -3.53 -12.05 2.39
CA MET A 67 -2.77 -11.61 3.56
C MET A 67 -3.61 -10.69 4.45
N TRP A 68 -4.32 -9.71 3.89
CA TRP A 68 -5.19 -8.82 4.67
C TRP A 68 -6.38 -9.55 5.26
N LYS A 69 -6.97 -10.51 4.54
CA LYS A 69 -8.05 -11.34 5.09
C LYS A 69 -7.55 -12.17 6.27
N LYS A 70 -6.42 -12.86 6.12
CA LYS A 70 -5.83 -13.74 7.15
C LYS A 70 -5.35 -12.95 8.37
N ASN A 71 -4.65 -11.85 8.14
CA ASN A 71 -3.98 -11.12 9.21
C ASN A 71 -4.88 -10.07 9.85
N LEU A 72 -5.78 -9.44 9.11
CA LEU A 72 -6.55 -8.27 9.57
C LEU A 72 -8.07 -8.47 9.52
N GLY A 73 -8.57 -9.53 8.87
CA GLY A 73 -10.01 -9.78 8.73
C GLY A 73 -10.71 -8.85 7.72
N VAL A 74 -9.95 -8.14 6.90
CA VAL A 74 -10.46 -7.21 5.88
C VAL A 74 -11.06 -7.98 4.71
N ASP A 75 -12.20 -7.52 4.19
CA ASP A 75 -12.85 -8.04 2.99
C ASP A 75 -12.44 -7.20 1.78
N VAL A 76 -11.73 -7.81 0.84
CA VAL A 76 -11.17 -7.12 -0.33
C VAL A 76 -11.84 -7.63 -1.58
N LYS A 77 -12.48 -6.73 -2.32
CA LYS A 77 -12.95 -6.98 -3.68
C LYS A 77 -11.83 -6.62 -4.67
N LEU A 78 -11.49 -7.53 -5.56
CA LEU A 78 -10.53 -7.26 -6.63
C LEU A 78 -11.25 -6.68 -7.84
N GLN A 79 -10.73 -5.60 -8.40
CA GLN A 79 -11.24 -4.97 -9.61
C GLN A 79 -10.09 -4.69 -10.58
N ASN A 80 -10.22 -5.15 -11.82
CA ASN A 80 -9.27 -4.82 -12.88
C ASN A 80 -9.86 -3.82 -13.87
N GLN A 81 -9.00 -3.00 -14.45
CA GLN A 81 -9.33 -2.08 -15.55
C GLN A 81 -8.26 -2.14 -16.63
N GLU A 82 -8.64 -1.85 -17.87
CA GLU A 82 -7.68 -1.56 -18.96
C GLU A 82 -6.84 -0.33 -18.57
N TRP A 83 -5.61 -0.24 -19.08
CA TRP A 83 -4.63 0.75 -18.67
C TRP A 83 -5.14 2.19 -18.72
N LYS A 84 -5.82 2.60 -19.80
CA LYS A 84 -6.30 3.98 -19.92
C LYS A 84 -7.34 4.31 -18.86
N THR A 85 -8.33 3.45 -18.68
CA THR A 85 -9.37 3.58 -17.65
C THR A 85 -8.79 3.55 -16.23
N TYR A 86 -7.74 2.75 -16.02
CA TYR A 86 -7.00 2.70 -14.77
C TYR A 86 -6.32 4.03 -14.45
N ILE A 87 -5.66 4.66 -15.43
CA ILE A 87 -5.03 5.98 -15.25
C ILE A 87 -6.09 7.04 -14.95
N ASP A 88 -7.21 7.02 -15.65
CA ASP A 88 -8.32 7.95 -15.39
C ASP A 88 -8.87 7.78 -13.98
N SER A 89 -9.08 6.53 -13.52
CA SER A 89 -9.54 6.23 -12.17
C SER A 89 -8.52 6.67 -11.10
N ARG A 90 -7.22 6.47 -11.36
CA ARG A 90 -6.13 6.95 -10.49
C ARG A 90 -6.15 8.48 -10.37
N ASN A 91 -6.25 9.20 -11.47
CA ASN A 91 -6.16 10.65 -11.50
C ASN A 91 -7.40 11.32 -10.90
N THR A 92 -8.55 10.68 -11.00
CA THR A 92 -9.83 11.17 -10.45
C THR A 92 -10.07 10.75 -9.00
N GLY A 93 -9.23 9.89 -8.43
CA GLY A 93 -9.42 9.36 -7.07
C GLY A 93 -10.57 8.37 -6.95
N ASN A 94 -11.04 7.79 -8.06
CA ASN A 94 -12.17 6.86 -8.08
C ASN A 94 -11.74 5.42 -7.72
N PHE A 95 -11.21 5.24 -6.51
CA PHE A 95 -10.78 3.95 -5.97
C PHE A 95 -10.69 4.01 -4.44
N ASP A 96 -10.80 2.86 -3.76
CA ASP A 96 -10.48 2.77 -2.32
C ASP A 96 -8.96 2.57 -2.14
N VAL A 97 -8.41 1.57 -2.83
CA VAL A 97 -6.98 1.24 -2.87
C VAL A 97 -6.58 0.93 -4.31
N ILE A 98 -5.42 1.40 -4.75
CA ILE A 98 -4.93 1.19 -6.12
C ILE A 98 -3.50 0.63 -6.12
N ARG A 99 -3.24 -0.38 -6.94
CA ARG A 99 -1.86 -0.86 -7.19
C ARG A 99 -1.12 0.18 -8.01
N ALA A 100 -0.12 0.83 -7.45
CA ALA A 100 0.75 1.76 -8.17
C ALA A 100 2.19 1.22 -8.27
N SER A 101 2.96 1.81 -9.18
CA SER A 101 4.40 1.63 -9.27
C SER A 101 5.01 2.96 -9.66
N TRP A 102 6.24 3.17 -9.21
CA TRP A 102 7.06 4.32 -9.58
C TRP A 102 8.46 3.82 -9.95
N VAL A 103 9.05 4.40 -10.98
CA VAL A 103 10.45 4.21 -11.36
C VAL A 103 11.01 5.62 -11.47
N GLY A 104 12.03 5.94 -10.69
CA GLY A 104 12.63 7.29 -10.69
C GLY A 104 13.17 7.64 -12.07
N ASP A 105 12.91 8.88 -12.50
CA ASP A 105 13.41 9.40 -13.77
C ASP A 105 14.91 9.75 -13.66
N TYR A 106 15.36 10.14 -12.46
CA TYR A 106 16.75 10.41 -12.06
C TYR A 106 17.09 9.73 -10.72
N ASN A 107 18.39 9.56 -10.46
CA ASN A 107 18.90 8.96 -9.22
C ASN A 107 18.98 9.99 -8.07
N GLU A 108 17.88 10.70 -7.82
CA GLU A 108 17.76 11.69 -6.76
C GLU A 108 16.51 11.43 -5.91
N PRO A 109 16.56 11.65 -4.57
CA PRO A 109 15.42 11.38 -3.69
C PRO A 109 14.17 12.19 -4.01
N VAL A 110 14.31 13.36 -4.65
CA VAL A 110 13.19 14.24 -5.05
C VAL A 110 12.26 13.56 -6.06
N ASP A 111 12.76 12.55 -6.77
CA ASP A 111 11.97 11.80 -7.75
C ASP A 111 11.12 10.72 -7.10
N LEU A 112 11.31 10.38 -5.82
CA LEU A 112 10.39 9.45 -5.15
C LEU A 112 9.04 10.15 -4.91
N PRO A 113 7.90 9.46 -5.11
CA PRO A 113 6.61 10.01 -4.72
C PRO A 113 6.63 10.15 -3.20
N VAL A 114 6.91 11.35 -2.71
CA VAL A 114 6.72 11.70 -1.31
C VAL A 114 5.26 11.42 -1.00
N ALA A 115 5.01 10.49 -0.08
CA ALA A 115 3.69 10.30 0.49
C ALA A 115 3.25 11.70 0.94
N ALA A 116 2.23 12.25 0.29
CA ALA A 116 1.78 13.61 0.53
C ALA A 116 1.71 13.81 2.05
N ASP A 117 2.59 14.69 2.55
CA ASP A 117 2.71 14.98 3.96
C ASP A 117 1.35 15.50 4.44
N LEU A 118 0.60 14.65 5.14
CA LEU A 118 -0.73 14.98 5.66
C LEU A 118 -0.66 16.07 6.75
N ASN A 119 0.53 16.60 7.06
CA ASN A 119 0.71 17.72 7.99
C ASN A 119 0.79 19.10 7.34
N GLN A 120 0.79 19.25 6.01
CA GLN A 120 0.88 20.58 5.38
C GLN A 120 -0.46 21.30 5.14
N TYR A 121 -1.59 20.71 5.60
CA TYR A 121 -2.91 21.35 5.60
C TYR A 121 -3.50 21.46 7.02
N ARG A 122 -2.77 22.14 7.91
CA ARG A 122 -3.31 22.76 9.13
C ARG A 122 -2.82 24.19 9.25
#